data_AF-A0A6A0BDM9-F1
#
_entry.id   AF-A0A6A0BDM9-F1
#
_cell.length_a   1.000
_cell.length_b   1.000
_cell.length_c   1.000
_cell.angle_alpha   90.00
_cell.angle_beta   90.00
_cell.angle_gamma   90.00
#
_symmetry.space_group_name_H-M   'P 1'
#
loop_
_entity.id
_entity.type
_entity.pdbx_description
1 polymer ?
#
loop_
_entity_poly.entity_id
_entity_poly.type
_entity_poly.pdbx_seq_one_letter_code
_entity_poly.pdbx_strand_id
1 'polypeptide(L)' 'MGKWYVVDNFGNQIAGPFFDKQSAEMFVNGNQFWSVVFKG' A
#
# COMPACT_ATOMS: atom_id res chain seq x y z
N MET A 1 -11.06 8.08 7.15
CA MET A 1 -9.81 7.44 7.62
C MET A 1 -9.22 6.65 6.47
N GLY A 2 -7.89 6.53 6.42
CA GLY A 2 -7.15 6.08 5.23
C GLY A 2 -7.64 4.76 4.63
N LYS A 3 -7.70 4.71 3.29
CA LYS A 3 -8.22 3.56 2.52
C LYS A 3 -7.15 2.88 1.66
N TRP A 4 -5.91 3.35 1.74
CA TRP A 4 -4.80 2.84 0.95
C TRP A 4 -3.91 1.95 1.81
N TYR A 5 -3.55 0.78 1.29
CA TYR A 5 -2.74 -0.22 1.97
C TYR A 5 -1.65 -0.70 1.03
N VAL A 6 -0.55 -1.15 1.60
CA VAL A 6 0.52 -1.81 0.87
C VAL A 6 0.41 -3.30 1.16
N VAL A 7 0.41 -4.11 0.12
CA VAL A 7 0.38 -5.57 0.22
C VAL A 7 1.59 -6.19 -0.49
N ASP A 8 2.01 -7.36 -0.04
CA ASP A 8 2.97 -8.17 -0.78
C ASP A 8 2.31 -8.88 -1.98
N ASN A 9 3.12 -9.62 -2.74
CA ASN A 9 2.66 -10.43 -3.88
C ASN A 9 1.68 -11.55 -3.52
N PHE A 10 1.51 -11.88 -2.24
CA PHE A 10 0.55 -12.88 -1.75
C PHE A 10 -0.73 -12.21 -1.24
N GLY A 11 -0.81 -10.88 -1.26
CA GLY A 11 -1.94 -10.11 -0.76
C GLY A 11 -1.91 -9.88 0.76
N ASN A 12 -0.82 -10.23 1.46
CA ASN A 12 -0.67 -9.93 2.87
C ASN A 12 -0.41 -8.44 3.05
N GLN A 13 -1.05 -7.82 4.03
CA GLN A 13 -0.85 -6.41 4.33
C GLN A 13 0.52 -6.18 4.98
N ILE A 14 1.33 -5.32 4.36
CA ILE A 14 2.64 -4.87 4.83
C ILE A 14 2.54 -3.55 5.59
N ALA A 15 1.74 -2.60 5.08
CA ALA A 15 1.59 -1.29 5.69
C ALA A 15 0.22 -0.64 5.39
N GLY A 16 -0.15 0.37 6.19
CA GLY A 16 -1.41 1.12 6.10
C GLY A 16 -2.21 1.06 7.40
N PRO A 17 -3.32 1.83 7.51
CA PRO A 17 -3.94 2.62 6.45
C PRO A 17 -3.22 3.95 6.16
N PHE A 18 -2.99 4.23 4.89
CA PHE A 18 -2.54 5.54 4.39
C PHE A 18 -3.74 6.40 4.00
N PHE A 19 -3.65 7.70 4.26
CA PHE A 19 -4.72 8.67 3.98
C PHE A 19 -4.98 8.78 2.48
N ASP A 20 -3.91 8.89 1.69
CA ASP A 20 -3.92 9.07 0.25
C ASP A 20 -3.01 8.04 -0.45
N LYS A 21 -3.19 7.89 -1.77
CA LYS A 21 -2.47 6.92 -2.58
C LYS A 21 -0.98 7.25 -2.69
N GLN A 22 -0.64 8.53 -2.78
CA GLN A 22 0.73 8.99 -2.99
C GLN A 22 1.61 8.60 -1.80
N SER A 23 1.12 8.77 -0.58
CA SER A 23 1.82 8.33 0.63
C SER A 23 2.12 6.81 0.62
N ALA A 24 1.18 5.99 0.14
CA ALA A 24 1.37 4.54 0.01
C ALA A 24 2.35 4.18 -1.13
N GLU A 25 2.30 4.89 -2.25
CA GLU A 25 3.24 4.71 -3.37
C GLU A 25 4.67 5.14 -3.02
N MET A 26 4.83 6.20 -2.22
CA MET A 26 6.13 6.60 -1.67
C MET A 26 6.73 5.51 -0.77
N PHE A 27 5.90 4.80 0.00
CA PHE A 27 6.36 3.68 0.83
C PHE A 27 6.81 2.46 -0.01
N VAL A 28 6.14 2.20 -1.13
CA VAL A 28 6.45 1.07 -2.03
C VAL A 28 7.58 1.40 -3.02
N ASN A 29 8.02 2.66 -3.10
CA ASN A 29 9.00 3.10 -4.09
C ASN A 29 10.30 2.27 -3.99
N GLY A 30 10.68 1.60 -5.09
CA GLY A 30 11.84 0.73 -5.16
C GLY A 30 11.61 -0.72 -4.73
N ASN A 31 10.41 -1.10 -4.28
CA ASN A 31 10.06 -2.48 -3.97
C ASN A 31 9.13 -3.09 -5.03
N GLN A 32 9.68 -3.93 -5.90
CA GLN A 32 8.95 -4.61 -6.97
C GLN A 32 7.99 -5.72 -6.50
N PHE A 33 8.07 -6.13 -5.23
CA PHE A 33 7.26 -7.22 -4.67
C PHE A 33 6.08 -6.72 -3.83
N TRP A 34 5.93 -5.40 -3.74
CA TRP A 34 4.84 -4.76 -3.00
C TRP A 34 3.96 -3.96 -3.94
N SER A 35 2.68 -3.87 -3.62
CA SER A 35 1.69 -3.14 -4.40
C SER A 35 0.74 -2.35 -3.51
N VAL A 36 0.22 -1.25 -4.03
CA VAL A 36 -0.74 -0.39 -3.32
C VAL A 36 -2.16 -0.79 -3.70
N VAL A 37 -2.99 -1.07 -2.70
CA VAL A 37 -4.40 -1.45 -2.87
C VAL A 37 -5.33 -0.50 -2.12
N PHE A 38 -6.52 -0.29 -2.70
CA PHE A 38 -7.60 0.47 -2.06
C PHE A 38 -8.59 -0.50 -1.39
N LYS A 39 -8.85 -0.32 -0.10
CA LYS A 39 -9.91 -1.05 0.63
C LYS A 39 -11.05 -0.07 0.92
N GLY A 40 -12.06 -0.15 0.04
CA GLY A 40 -13.23 0.73 -0.05
C GLY A 40 -14.32 0.40 0.95
#